data_AF-A0A2G2VWP3-F1
#
_entry.id   AF-A0A2G2VWP3-F1
#
_cell.length_a   1.000
_cell.length_b   1.000
_cell.length_c   1.000
_cell.angle_alpha   90.00
_cell.angle_beta   90.00
_cell.angle_gamma   90.00
#
_symmetry.space_group_name_H-M   'P 1'
#
loop_
_entity.id
_entity.type
_entity.pdbx_description
1 polymer ?
#
loop_
_entity_poly.entity_id
_entity_poly.type
_entity_poly.pdbx_seq_one_letter_code
_entity_poly.pdbx_strand_id
1 'polypeptide(L)'
;DYQFWTRADEEGKYVISNIRAGDYNLYAFVPGFIGDYKCDTIITITSGCSIEMDDLVFEPPRNGPTLWEIGIPDRSAREFYIPDPDPKYVNKLFINHPDRFRQYGLWERYADLYPNGDIVFTIGESDYKKDWFFVQVTRKKDEKTYQGTTWQIKFKLENINQDEIYTLRLALASAAQAELQHEYTFVLKWSDRKGQRDSEAWNSWTLLAVQCEFAGFCTYRRRKYYIFNTSKCN
;
A
#
# COMPACT_ATOMS: atom_id res chain seq x y z
N ASP A 1 20.34 -19.55 1.15
CA ASP A 1 20.06 -18.30 0.44
C ASP A 1 20.19 -17.11 1.37
N TYR A 2 20.83 -16.04 0.90
CA TYR A 2 21.08 -14.82 1.67
C TYR A 2 20.38 -13.64 1.03
N GLN A 3 19.88 -12.73 1.85
CA GLN A 3 19.29 -11.47 1.42
C GLN A 3 20.07 -10.33 2.07
N PHE A 4 20.34 -9.29 1.27
CA PHE A 4 21.04 -8.09 1.69
C PHE A 4 20.21 -6.90 1.24
N TRP A 5 20.15 -5.85 2.06
CA TRP A 5 19.41 -4.64 1.74
C TRP A 5 20.15 -3.41 2.26
N THR A 6 19.90 -2.29 1.60
CA THR A 6 20.39 -0.98 2.01
C THR A 6 19.34 0.06 1.61
N ARG A 7 19.45 1.26 2.17
CA ARG A 7 18.62 2.40 1.75
C ARG A 7 19.46 3.31 0.87
N ALA A 8 18.92 3.68 -0.28
CA ALA A 8 19.53 4.69 -1.13
C ALA A 8 19.42 6.08 -0.50
N ASP A 9 20.36 6.96 -0.79
CA ASP A 9 20.34 8.36 -0.38
C ASP A 9 19.31 9.19 -1.19
N GLU A 10 19.25 10.50 -0.95
CA GLU A 10 18.32 11.41 -1.63
C GLU A 10 18.58 11.55 -3.14
N GLU A 11 19.81 11.25 -3.58
CA GLU A 11 20.20 11.19 -5.00
C GLU A 11 19.98 9.79 -5.60
N GLY A 12 19.48 8.85 -4.80
CA GLY A 12 19.26 7.45 -5.16
C GLY A 12 20.52 6.60 -5.23
N LYS A 13 21.64 7.07 -4.64
CA LYS A 13 22.88 6.29 -4.54
C LYS A 13 22.82 5.32 -3.39
N TYR A 14 23.30 4.11 -3.65
CA TYR A 14 23.33 3.06 -2.63
C TYR A 14 24.60 2.24 -2.65
N VAL A 15 24.89 1.63 -1.50
CA VAL A 15 26.03 0.76 -1.29
C VAL A 15 25.58 -0.45 -0.48
N ILE A 16 25.86 -1.64 -0.99
CA ILE A 16 25.68 -2.90 -0.26
C ILE A 16 27.05 -3.57 -0.14
N SER A 17 27.60 -3.56 1.06
CA SER A 17 28.92 -4.16 1.35
C SER A 17 28.76 -5.55 1.98
N ASN A 18 29.84 -6.34 1.96
CA ASN A 18 29.92 -7.65 2.62
C ASN A 18 28.89 -8.68 2.12
N ILE A 19 28.57 -8.64 0.82
CA ILE A 19 27.75 -9.65 0.15
C ILE A 19 28.58 -10.93 -0.02
N ARG A 20 27.97 -12.08 0.27
CA ARG A 20 28.62 -13.39 0.05
C ARG A 20 28.68 -13.70 -1.44
N ALA A 21 29.71 -14.41 -1.90
CA ALA A 21 29.78 -14.84 -3.29
C ALA A 21 28.56 -15.71 -3.67
N GLY A 22 28.01 -15.48 -4.86
CA GLY A 22 26.79 -16.13 -5.36
C GLY A 22 26.05 -15.29 -6.40
N ASP A 23 24.98 -15.85 -6.94
CA ASP A 23 24.11 -15.20 -7.91
C ASP A 23 22.90 -14.56 -7.21
N TYR A 24 22.66 -13.28 -7.47
CA TYR A 24 21.62 -12.50 -6.80
C TYR A 24 20.69 -11.83 -7.81
N ASN A 25 19.42 -11.70 -7.40
CA ASN A 25 18.46 -10.82 -8.04
C ASN A 25 18.46 -9.48 -7.29
N LEU A 26 18.40 -8.39 -8.03
CA LEU A 26 18.26 -7.06 -7.46
C LEU A 26 16.81 -6.60 -7.55
N TYR A 27 16.28 -6.20 -6.40
CA TYR A 27 14.97 -5.56 -6.27
C TYR A 27 15.15 -4.18 -5.67
N ALA A 28 14.33 -3.23 -6.12
CA ALA A 28 14.26 -1.90 -5.54
C ALA A 28 12.81 -1.43 -5.49
N PHE A 29 12.53 -0.48 -4.61
CA PHE A 29 11.24 0.19 -4.56
C PHE A 29 11.43 1.61 -4.05
N VAL A 30 10.52 2.50 -4.45
CA VAL A 30 10.58 3.90 -4.07
C VAL A 30 9.31 4.21 -3.27
N PRO A 31 9.42 4.66 -2.01
CA PRO A 31 8.28 5.12 -1.24
C PRO A 31 7.49 6.21 -2.00
N GLY A 32 6.17 6.09 -1.99
CA GLY A 32 5.28 7.02 -2.70
C GLY A 32 4.96 6.63 -4.14
N PHE A 33 5.43 5.47 -4.61
CA PHE A 33 5.01 4.90 -5.89
C PHE A 33 4.55 3.45 -5.73
N ILE A 34 3.47 3.09 -6.43
CA ILE A 34 3.02 1.70 -6.50
C ILE A 34 3.94 0.91 -7.44
N GLY A 35 4.41 -0.23 -6.96
CA GLY A 35 5.17 -1.20 -7.74
C GLY A 35 6.60 -1.41 -7.24
N ASP A 36 7.22 -2.41 -7.85
CA ASP A 36 8.54 -2.92 -7.48
C ASP A 36 9.40 -2.94 -8.73
N TYR A 37 10.63 -2.47 -8.60
CA TYR A 37 11.65 -2.69 -9.60
C TYR A 37 12.28 -4.06 -9.39
N LYS A 38 12.42 -4.82 -10.47
CA LYS A 38 13.23 -6.02 -10.53
C LYS A 38 14.23 -5.83 -11.67
N CYS A 39 15.51 -6.01 -11.38
CA CYS A 39 16.52 -6.07 -12.42
C CYS A 39 16.36 -7.36 -13.22
N ASP A 40 16.32 -7.27 -14.55
CA ASP A 40 16.21 -8.43 -15.43
C ASP A 40 17.51 -9.25 -15.50
N THR A 41 18.64 -8.64 -15.09
CA THR A 41 19.96 -9.27 -15.13
C THR A 41 20.31 -9.86 -13.76
N ILE A 42 20.81 -11.12 -13.77
CA ILE A 42 21.34 -11.78 -12.58
C ILE A 42 22.73 -11.22 -12.27
N ILE A 43 22.99 -10.94 -10.99
CA ILE A 43 24.23 -10.34 -10.51
C ILE A 43 25.09 -11.44 -9.89
N THR A 44 26.19 -11.78 -10.56
CA THR A 44 27.15 -12.77 -10.04
C THR A 44 28.22 -12.06 -9.20
N ILE A 45 28.18 -12.26 -7.88
CA ILE A 45 29.16 -11.71 -6.93
C ILE A 45 30.27 -12.74 -6.72
N THR A 46 31.52 -12.34 -6.91
CA THR A 46 32.71 -13.14 -6.57
C THR A 46 33.46 -12.52 -5.38
N SER A 47 34.21 -13.35 -4.65
CA SER A 47 34.94 -12.88 -3.45
C SER A 47 35.99 -11.83 -3.84
N GLY A 48 36.01 -10.71 -3.11
CA GLY A 48 36.98 -9.62 -3.33
C GLY A 48 36.68 -8.73 -4.55
N CYS A 49 35.52 -8.89 -5.19
CA CYS A 49 35.12 -8.10 -6.35
C CYS A 49 34.24 -6.90 -5.96
N SER A 50 34.42 -5.78 -6.65
CA SER A 50 33.50 -4.64 -6.67
C SER A 50 32.78 -4.60 -8.02
N ILE A 51 31.45 -4.64 -8.00
CA ILE A 51 30.63 -4.50 -9.19
C ILE A 51 30.03 -3.09 -9.17
N GLU A 52 30.35 -2.30 -10.18
CA GLU A 52 29.66 -1.05 -10.47
C GLU A 52 28.53 -1.34 -11.47
N MET A 53 27.38 -0.69 -11.24
CA MET A 53 26.19 -0.87 -12.06
C MET A 53 25.83 0.44 -12.75
N ASP A 54 25.34 0.32 -13.98
CA ASP A 54 24.79 1.43 -14.73
C ASP A 54 23.48 1.94 -14.12
N ASP A 55 23.00 3.07 -14.64
CA ASP A 55 21.79 3.73 -14.17
C ASP A 55 20.57 2.78 -14.20
N LEU A 56 19.99 2.50 -13.04
CA LEU A 56 18.74 1.74 -12.94
C LEU A 56 17.57 2.71 -13.05
N VAL A 57 16.75 2.53 -14.10
CA VAL A 57 15.57 3.36 -14.33
C VAL A 57 14.33 2.58 -13.90
N PHE A 58 13.75 2.99 -12.78
CA PHE A 58 12.40 2.55 -12.40
C PHE A 58 11.37 3.50 -13.03
N GLU A 59 10.57 2.97 -13.94
CA GLU A 59 9.38 3.64 -14.45
C GLU A 59 8.16 3.05 -13.71
N PRO A 60 7.58 3.78 -12.74
CA PRO A 60 6.40 3.30 -12.04
C PRO A 60 5.33 2.99 -13.09
N PRO A 61 4.73 1.79 -13.07
CA PRO A 61 3.70 1.45 -14.04
C PRO A 61 2.59 2.48 -13.84
N ARG A 62 2.21 3.27 -14.85
CA ARG A 62 1.15 4.28 -14.76
C ARG A 62 0.32 4.22 -16.01
N ASN A 63 -1.00 4.16 -15.86
CA ASN A 63 -1.92 4.04 -16.98
C ASN A 63 -2.38 5.42 -17.47
N GLY A 64 -2.22 6.46 -16.64
CA GLY A 64 -2.33 7.87 -17.04
C GLY A 64 -2.49 8.81 -15.83
N PRO A 65 -3.17 9.96 -15.96
CA PRO A 65 -3.30 10.91 -14.87
C PRO A 65 -4.08 10.30 -13.69
N THR A 66 -3.64 10.62 -12.48
CA THR A 66 -4.32 10.22 -11.24
C THR A 66 -5.54 11.12 -11.06
N LEU A 67 -6.72 10.50 -10.91
CA LEU A 67 -7.96 11.20 -10.61
C LEU A 67 -8.02 11.55 -9.12
N TRP A 68 -7.68 10.58 -8.27
CA TRP A 68 -7.59 10.73 -6.83
C TRP A 68 -6.71 9.63 -6.23
N GLU A 69 -6.21 9.90 -5.02
CA GLU A 69 -5.36 9.01 -4.25
C GLU A 69 -5.74 9.12 -2.75
N ILE A 70 -5.71 7.99 -2.06
CA ILE A 70 -5.91 7.87 -0.61
C ILE A 70 -4.66 7.19 -0.05
N GLY A 71 -3.99 7.82 0.92
CA GLY A 71 -2.78 7.28 1.56
C GLY A 71 -1.50 7.56 0.77
N ILE A 72 -0.40 6.92 1.18
CA ILE A 72 0.90 7.03 0.52
C ILE A 72 1.43 5.62 0.28
N PRO A 73 1.75 5.22 -0.96
CA PRO A 73 2.28 3.88 -1.21
C PRO A 73 3.74 3.75 -0.74
N ASP A 74 3.98 3.74 0.57
CA ASP A 74 5.29 3.63 1.22
C ASP A 74 5.50 2.27 1.94
N ARG A 75 4.52 1.36 1.82
CA ARG A 75 4.48 0.06 2.50
C ARG A 75 4.36 0.13 4.02
N SER A 76 3.85 1.25 4.53
CA SER A 76 3.40 1.43 5.90
C SER A 76 1.92 1.79 5.97
N ALA A 77 1.29 1.52 7.11
CA ALA A 77 -0.07 1.99 7.38
C ALA A 77 -0.06 3.22 8.32
N ARG A 78 1.11 3.85 8.47
CA ARG A 78 1.39 4.86 9.51
C ARG A 78 0.63 6.16 9.29
N GLU A 79 0.36 6.48 8.04
CA GLU A 79 -0.32 7.69 7.62
C GLU A 79 -1.84 7.60 7.79
N PHE A 80 -2.40 6.40 7.97
CA PHE A 80 -3.83 6.20 8.16
C PHE A 80 -4.26 6.42 9.60
N TYR A 81 -5.58 6.40 9.81
CA TYR A 81 -6.14 6.47 11.15
C TYR A 81 -5.88 5.18 11.92
N ILE A 82 -4.97 5.29 12.88
CA ILE A 82 -4.68 4.26 13.87
C ILE A 82 -5.44 4.64 15.14
N PRO A 83 -6.29 3.79 15.72
CA PRO A 83 -7.02 4.13 16.94
C PRO A 83 -6.12 4.05 18.17
N ASP A 84 -6.57 4.65 19.28
CA ASP A 84 -5.92 4.40 20.55
C ASP A 84 -6.26 2.99 21.07
N PRO A 85 -5.27 2.29 21.66
CA PRO A 85 -5.44 0.93 22.14
C PRO A 85 -6.38 0.85 23.35
N ASP A 86 -6.91 -0.35 23.59
CA ASP A 86 -7.60 -0.64 24.85
C ASP A 86 -6.61 -0.42 26.03
N PRO A 87 -6.95 0.44 27.02
CA PRO A 87 -6.14 0.68 28.21
C PRO A 87 -5.69 -0.60 28.94
N LYS A 88 -6.45 -1.69 28.84
CA LYS A 88 -6.17 -2.98 29.47
C LYS A 88 -5.02 -3.74 28.82
N TYR A 89 -4.76 -3.50 27.53
CA TYR A 89 -3.80 -4.26 26.71
C TYR A 89 -2.69 -3.36 26.13
N VAL A 90 -2.43 -2.21 26.76
CA VAL A 90 -1.46 -1.24 26.23
C VAL A 90 -0.04 -1.81 26.28
N ASN A 91 0.60 -1.90 25.12
CA ASN A 91 2.02 -2.16 25.03
C ASN A 91 2.81 -0.85 25.13
N LYS A 92 3.59 -0.70 26.20
CA LYS A 92 4.39 0.50 26.47
C LYS A 92 5.42 0.83 25.39
N LEU A 93 5.85 -0.15 24.59
CA LEU A 93 6.80 0.05 23.48
C LEU A 93 6.23 0.93 22.37
N PHE A 94 4.90 0.93 22.18
CA PHE A 94 4.25 1.61 21.06
C PHE A 94 3.57 2.93 21.44
N ILE A 95 3.65 3.33 22.72
CA ILE A 95 3.15 4.64 23.17
C ILE A 95 3.98 5.74 22.51
N ASN A 96 3.32 6.65 21.79
CA ASN A 96 3.97 7.74 21.02
C ASN A 96 5.02 7.26 20.01
N HIS A 97 4.92 6.01 19.55
CA HIS A 97 5.85 5.43 18.58
C HIS A 97 5.34 5.61 17.14
N PRO A 98 6.21 5.89 16.15
CA PRO A 98 5.80 5.98 14.75
C PRO A 98 5.13 4.69 14.23
N ASP A 99 5.53 3.54 14.77
CA ASP A 99 4.96 2.23 14.43
C ASP A 99 3.81 1.81 15.34
N ARG A 100 3.03 2.76 15.89
CA ARG A 100 1.91 2.42 16.78
C ARG A 100 0.86 1.50 16.15
N PHE A 101 0.75 1.46 14.82
CA PHE A 101 -0.09 0.51 14.08
C PHE A 101 0.27 -0.96 14.35
N ARG A 102 1.45 -1.26 14.88
CA ARG A 102 1.87 -2.62 15.27
C ARG A 102 1.37 -3.05 16.64
N GLN A 103 0.67 -2.17 17.35
CA GLN A 103 0.14 -2.53 18.65
C GLN A 103 -0.95 -3.61 18.53
N TYR A 104 -0.81 -4.66 19.34
CA TYR A 104 -1.74 -5.78 19.34
C TYR A 104 -3.14 -5.34 19.80
N GLY A 105 -4.18 -5.88 19.16
CA GLY A 105 -5.58 -5.66 19.52
C GLY A 105 -6.21 -4.39 18.92
N LEU A 106 -5.47 -3.58 18.15
CA LEU A 106 -6.02 -2.37 17.54
C LEU A 106 -7.17 -2.63 16.56
N TRP A 107 -7.19 -3.79 15.90
CA TRP A 107 -8.28 -4.16 14.99
C TRP A 107 -9.62 -4.34 15.72
N GLU A 108 -9.62 -4.75 16.99
CA GLU A 108 -10.86 -4.94 17.76
C GLU A 108 -11.59 -3.61 17.98
N ARG A 109 -10.84 -2.50 18.00
CA ARG A 109 -11.37 -1.14 18.11
C ARG A 109 -12.26 -0.74 16.94
N TYR A 110 -12.20 -1.45 15.81
CA TYR A 110 -13.07 -1.17 14.67
C TYR A 110 -14.55 -1.30 15.05
N ALA A 111 -14.92 -2.36 15.79
CA ALA A 111 -16.31 -2.56 16.21
C ALA A 111 -16.78 -1.50 17.22
N ASP A 112 -15.88 -1.03 18.08
CA ASP A 112 -16.16 0.04 19.04
C ASP A 112 -16.41 1.39 18.36
N LEU A 113 -15.60 1.70 17.34
CA LEU A 113 -15.64 2.98 16.62
C LEU A 113 -16.73 3.03 15.55
N TYR A 114 -17.04 1.87 14.96
CA TYR A 114 -17.96 1.73 13.84
C TYR A 114 -19.06 0.69 14.15
N PRO A 115 -19.88 0.89 15.21
CA PRO A 115 -20.82 -0.14 15.68
C PRO A 115 -21.99 -0.37 14.73
N ASN A 116 -22.47 0.69 14.06
CA ASN A 116 -23.73 0.67 13.30
C ASN A 116 -23.54 0.78 11.77
N GLY A 117 -22.32 0.96 11.29
CA GLY A 117 -22.04 1.18 9.87
C GLY A 117 -20.55 1.20 9.59
N ASP A 118 -20.17 1.07 8.33
CA ASP A 118 -18.78 1.01 7.88
C ASP A 118 -18.30 2.37 7.33
N ILE A 119 -17.01 2.45 7.04
CA ILE A 119 -16.36 3.67 6.57
C ILE A 119 -16.97 4.13 5.23
N VAL A 120 -17.31 5.41 5.17
CA VAL A 120 -17.68 6.11 3.95
C VAL A 120 -16.72 7.27 3.76
N PHE A 121 -15.81 7.14 2.81
CA PHE A 121 -14.76 8.11 2.51
C PHE A 121 -15.14 8.92 1.28
N THR A 122 -15.21 10.25 1.42
CA THR A 122 -15.57 11.14 0.32
C THR A 122 -14.34 11.90 -0.16
N ILE A 123 -13.94 11.68 -1.41
CA ILE A 123 -12.79 12.35 -2.03
C ILE A 123 -13.01 13.86 -2.03
N GLY A 124 -12.05 14.59 -1.47
CA GLY A 124 -12.09 16.05 -1.34
C GLY A 124 -12.71 16.55 -0.05
N GLU A 125 -13.35 15.70 0.75
CA GLU A 125 -13.95 16.05 2.05
C GLU A 125 -13.31 15.30 3.22
N SER A 126 -13.08 13.99 3.07
CA SER A 126 -12.51 13.12 4.10
C SER A 126 -10.98 13.22 4.16
N ASP A 127 -10.42 13.08 5.36
CA ASP A 127 -8.98 13.06 5.63
C ASP A 127 -8.52 11.63 5.90
N TYR A 128 -7.68 11.07 5.03
CA TYR A 128 -7.21 9.68 5.18
C TYR A 128 -6.43 9.44 6.48
N LYS A 129 -5.90 10.49 7.12
CA LYS A 129 -5.21 10.37 8.42
C LYS A 129 -6.17 10.17 9.60
N LYS A 130 -7.45 10.45 9.41
CA LYS A 130 -8.46 10.48 10.49
C LYS A 130 -9.69 9.62 10.19
N ASP A 131 -10.11 9.61 8.93
CA ASP A 131 -11.37 9.02 8.50
C ASP A 131 -11.18 7.68 7.78
N TRP A 132 -9.92 7.28 7.54
CA TRP A 132 -9.58 6.02 6.89
C TRP A 132 -8.82 5.12 7.85
N PHE A 133 -9.48 4.08 8.36
CA PHE A 133 -8.90 3.18 9.34
C PHE A 133 -7.74 2.39 8.72
N PHE A 134 -6.68 2.15 9.49
CA PHE A 134 -5.42 1.60 8.96
C PHE A 134 -5.50 0.16 8.43
N VAL A 135 -6.54 -0.60 8.80
CA VAL A 135 -6.70 -2.02 8.43
C VAL A 135 -8.17 -2.34 8.18
N GLN A 136 -8.49 -2.94 7.03
CA GLN A 136 -9.83 -3.45 6.80
C GLN A 136 -9.99 -4.79 7.53
N VAL A 137 -11.00 -4.86 8.40
CA VAL A 137 -11.24 -5.99 9.30
C VAL A 137 -12.73 -6.32 9.34
N THR A 138 -13.07 -7.53 9.72
CA THR A 138 -14.45 -7.90 10.02
C THR A 138 -14.92 -7.24 11.32
N ARG A 139 -16.19 -6.84 11.39
CA ARG A 139 -16.81 -6.32 12.61
C ARG A 139 -17.18 -7.49 13.51
N LYS A 140 -16.60 -7.55 14.70
CA LYS A 140 -17.02 -8.50 15.74
C LYS A 140 -18.42 -8.12 16.26
N LYS A 141 -19.37 -9.06 16.28
CA LYS A 141 -20.69 -8.86 16.89
C LYS A 141 -20.76 -9.50 18.28
N ASP A 142 -20.35 -10.76 18.37
CA ASP A 142 -20.29 -11.52 19.62
C ASP A 142 -18.92 -12.23 19.76
N GLU A 143 -18.72 -13.01 20.83
CA GLU A 143 -17.44 -13.70 21.09
C GLU A 143 -16.93 -14.59 19.93
N LYS A 144 -17.83 -15.06 19.06
CA LYS A 144 -17.51 -15.97 17.95
C LYS A 144 -18.09 -15.55 16.60
N THR A 145 -18.84 -14.45 16.53
CA THR A 145 -19.54 -14.03 15.31
C THR A 145 -18.89 -12.77 14.74
N TYR A 146 -18.59 -12.81 13.46
CA TYR A 146 -17.96 -11.73 12.72
C TYR A 146 -18.80 -11.40 11.48
N GLN A 147 -18.95 -10.10 11.21
CA GLN A 147 -19.64 -9.60 10.04
C GLN A 147 -18.61 -8.97 9.09
N GLY A 148 -18.70 -9.27 7.79
CA GLY A 148 -17.93 -8.57 6.77
C GLY A 148 -18.19 -7.06 6.81
N THR A 149 -17.17 -6.28 6.47
CA THR A 149 -17.24 -4.81 6.44
C THR A 149 -17.12 -4.31 5.01
N THR A 150 -17.90 -3.29 4.67
CA THR A 150 -17.93 -2.72 3.32
C THR A 150 -17.55 -1.25 3.38
N TRP A 151 -16.34 -0.93 2.97
CA TRP A 151 -15.88 0.46 2.88
C TRP A 151 -16.32 1.07 1.56
N GLN A 152 -16.83 2.30 1.61
CA GLN A 152 -17.32 3.01 0.43
C GLN A 152 -16.43 4.21 0.13
N ILE A 153 -15.99 4.33 -1.12
CA ILE A 153 -15.28 5.52 -1.60
C ILE A 153 -16.22 6.29 -2.52
N LYS A 154 -16.58 7.51 -2.13
CA LYS A 154 -17.43 8.42 -2.89
C LYS A 154 -16.57 9.48 -3.55
N PHE A 155 -16.73 9.65 -4.85
CA PHE A 155 -16.05 10.70 -5.60
C PHE A 155 -16.93 11.20 -6.73
N LYS A 156 -16.69 12.45 -7.14
CA LYS A 156 -17.38 13.07 -8.28
C LYS A 156 -16.43 13.09 -9.47
N LEU A 157 -16.89 12.57 -10.60
CA LEU A 157 -16.26 12.77 -11.90
C LEU A 157 -17.12 13.73 -12.71
N GLU A 158 -16.56 14.85 -13.15
CA GLU A 158 -17.31 15.87 -13.90
C GLU A 158 -17.43 15.51 -15.38
N ASN A 159 -16.35 14.97 -15.97
CA ASN A 159 -16.29 14.54 -17.35
C ASN A 159 -16.04 13.03 -17.39
N ILE A 160 -17.10 12.26 -17.56
CA ILE A 160 -17.00 10.81 -17.74
C ILE A 160 -16.94 10.53 -19.23
N ASN A 161 -15.85 9.93 -19.69
CA ASN A 161 -15.75 9.42 -21.05
C ASN A 161 -16.04 7.92 -21.02
N GLN A 162 -17.11 7.50 -21.71
CA GLN A 162 -17.56 6.11 -21.69
C GLN A 162 -16.67 5.18 -22.54
N ASP A 163 -15.88 5.74 -23.45
CA ASP A 163 -15.01 4.99 -24.35
C ASP A 163 -13.63 4.72 -23.74
N GLU A 164 -13.36 5.24 -22.55
CA GLU A 164 -12.04 5.18 -21.91
C GLU A 164 -12.01 4.25 -20.70
N ILE A 165 -10.81 3.73 -20.41
CA ILE A 165 -10.60 2.75 -19.35
C ILE A 165 -10.17 3.47 -18.06
N TYR A 166 -10.93 3.26 -17.00
CA TYR A 166 -10.57 3.71 -15.65
C TYR A 166 -9.96 2.54 -14.89
N THR A 167 -8.79 2.76 -14.29
CA THR A 167 -8.08 1.75 -13.50
C THR A 167 -8.12 2.13 -12.03
N LEU A 168 -8.63 1.23 -11.18
CA LEU A 168 -8.42 1.31 -9.73
C LEU A 168 -7.22 0.44 -9.35
N ARG A 169 -6.35 1.00 -8.53
CA ARG A 169 -5.17 0.33 -8.00
C ARG A 169 -5.23 0.33 -6.49
N LEU A 170 -5.00 -0.84 -5.92
CA LEU A 170 -4.93 -1.01 -4.47
C LEU A 170 -3.55 -1.57 -4.13
N ALA A 171 -2.84 -0.87 -3.26
CA ALA A 171 -1.58 -1.34 -2.69
C ALA A 171 -1.86 -1.84 -1.27
N LEU A 172 -1.48 -3.10 -1.00
CA LEU A 172 -1.66 -3.77 0.28
C LEU A 172 -0.29 -4.01 0.93
N ALA A 173 -0.19 -3.75 2.23
CA ALA A 173 1.03 -3.99 3.02
C ALA A 173 1.16 -5.45 3.40
N SER A 174 0.00 -6.03 3.73
CA SER A 174 -0.11 -7.35 4.27
C SER A 174 -1.53 -7.86 4.12
N ALA A 175 -1.59 -9.17 4.05
CA ALA A 175 -2.76 -10.00 3.89
C ALA A 175 -2.69 -11.08 4.95
N ALA A 176 -3.65 -11.13 5.86
CA ALA A 176 -3.73 -12.20 6.82
C ALA A 176 -5.10 -12.83 6.69
N GLN A 177 -5.14 -13.94 5.95
CA GLN A 177 -6.35 -14.74 5.84
C GLN A 177 -6.98 -14.89 4.45
N ALA A 178 -6.80 -13.96 3.51
CA ALA A 178 -7.84 -12.95 3.27
C ALA A 178 -8.36 -12.96 1.82
N GLU A 179 -9.63 -12.58 1.58
CA GLU A 179 -10.17 -12.33 0.22
C GLU A 179 -10.74 -10.89 0.13
N LEU A 180 -10.35 -10.14 -0.90
CA LEU A 180 -10.78 -8.77 -1.12
C LEU A 180 -11.63 -8.75 -2.39
N GLN A 181 -12.92 -8.53 -2.20
CA GLN A 181 -13.86 -8.41 -3.30
C GLN A 181 -14.13 -6.92 -3.56
N HIS A 182 -13.98 -6.51 -4.81
CA HIS A 182 -14.24 -5.15 -5.25
C HIS A 182 -15.47 -5.18 -6.14
N GLU A 183 -16.49 -4.43 -5.76
CA GLU A 183 -17.64 -4.16 -6.62
C GLU A 183 -17.58 -2.69 -7.03
N TYR A 184 -17.48 -2.44 -8.33
CA TYR A 184 -17.58 -1.10 -8.88
C TYR A 184 -19.04 -0.79 -9.14
N THR A 185 -19.66 0.00 -8.27
CA THR A 185 -20.97 0.57 -8.57
C THR A 185 -20.80 1.98 -9.13
N PHE A 186 -20.80 2.12 -10.47
CA PHE A 186 -20.99 3.42 -11.09
C PHE A 186 -22.46 3.83 -10.89
N VAL A 187 -22.75 4.55 -9.80
CA VAL A 187 -24.08 5.11 -9.58
C VAL A 187 -24.24 6.33 -10.48
N LEU A 188 -24.53 6.10 -11.77
CA LEU A 188 -25.27 7.08 -12.56
C LEU A 188 -26.65 7.17 -11.90
N LYS A 189 -26.92 8.28 -11.21
CA LYS A 189 -28.18 8.47 -10.48
C LYS A 189 -29.36 8.38 -11.44
N TRP A 190 -29.94 7.19 -11.54
CA TRP A 190 -31.35 6.96 -11.77
C TRP A 190 -31.81 5.96 -10.71
N SER A 191 -32.82 6.35 -9.95
CA SER A 191 -33.37 5.59 -8.83
C SER A 191 -34.16 4.39 -9.33
N ASP A 192 -33.76 3.17 -8.97
CA ASP A 192 -34.68 2.19 -8.35
C ASP A 192 -33.92 1.08 -7.60
N ARG A 193 -34.64 0.33 -6.77
CA ARG A 193 -34.25 -0.32 -5.51
C ARG A 193 -34.06 -1.86 -5.63
N LYS A 194 -33.18 -2.39 -4.76
CA LYS A 194 -33.11 -3.73 -4.11
C LYS A 194 -32.22 -4.84 -4.71
N GLY A 195 -31.47 -5.50 -3.80
CA GLY A 195 -31.13 -6.93 -3.87
C GLY A 195 -29.85 -7.34 -3.12
N GLN A 196 -29.99 -8.01 -1.95
CA GLN A 196 -28.93 -8.66 -1.15
C GLN A 196 -28.38 -9.96 -1.77
N ARG A 197 -27.18 -10.39 -1.36
CA ARG A 197 -26.82 -11.81 -1.14
C ARG A 197 -25.61 -11.99 -0.21
N ASP A 198 -25.67 -13.03 0.61
CA ASP A 198 -24.68 -13.49 1.61
C ASP A 198 -23.56 -14.36 1.02
N SER A 199 -22.38 -14.41 1.67
CA SER A 199 -21.70 -15.65 2.09
C SER A 199 -20.43 -15.38 2.91
N GLU A 200 -20.18 -16.22 3.92
CA GLU A 200 -19.05 -16.18 4.86
C GLU A 200 -17.67 -16.33 4.20
N ALA A 201 -16.71 -15.50 4.62
CA ALA A 201 -15.30 -15.82 4.71
C ALA A 201 -14.61 -14.84 5.66
N TRP A 202 -13.54 -15.29 6.28
CA TRP A 202 -12.79 -14.63 7.34
C TRP A 202 -12.03 -13.38 6.82
N ASN A 203 -11.22 -12.74 7.68
CA ASN A 203 -9.89 -12.14 7.36
C ASN A 203 -9.69 -10.61 7.35
N SER A 204 -8.42 -10.18 7.44
CA SER A 204 -8.00 -8.78 7.57
C SER A 204 -6.91 -8.39 6.56
N TRP A 205 -6.93 -7.13 6.12
CA TRP A 205 -5.99 -6.56 5.16
C TRP A 205 -5.49 -5.21 5.62
N THR A 206 -4.20 -4.94 5.44
CA THR A 206 -3.66 -3.60 5.67
C THR A 206 -3.50 -2.89 4.33
N LEU A 207 -4.30 -1.85 4.12
CA LEU A 207 -4.24 -1.00 2.94
C LEU A 207 -3.11 0.03 3.12
N LEU A 208 -2.35 0.29 2.06
CA LEU A 208 -1.28 1.28 2.02
C LEU A 208 -1.68 2.50 1.20
N ALA A 209 -2.33 2.26 0.08
CA ALA A 209 -2.82 3.31 -0.78
C ALA A 209 -3.91 2.78 -1.70
N VAL A 210 -4.83 3.66 -2.07
CA VAL A 210 -5.78 3.42 -3.16
C VAL A 210 -5.68 4.57 -4.13
N GLN A 211 -5.49 4.24 -5.39
CA GLN A 211 -5.28 5.21 -6.44
C GLN A 211 -6.18 4.87 -7.63
N CYS A 212 -6.93 5.86 -8.11
CA CYS A 212 -7.67 5.73 -9.36
C CYS A 212 -6.98 6.55 -10.45
N GLU A 213 -6.67 5.89 -11.55
CA GLU A 213 -6.04 6.48 -12.72
C GLU A 213 -6.93 6.32 -13.94
N PHE A 214 -6.81 7.29 -14.82
CA PHE A 214 -7.45 7.31 -16.11
C PHE A 214 -6.46 6.86 -17.20
N ALA A 215 -6.87 5.99 -18.13
CA ALA A 215 -6.01 5.54 -19.23
C ALA A 215 -5.93 6.59 -20.34
N GLY A 216 -4.81 7.30 -20.42
CA GLY A 216 -4.52 8.27 -21.47
C GLY A 216 -3.03 8.39 -21.70
N PHE A 217 -2.60 8.57 -22.95
CA PHE A 217 -1.19 8.72 -23.32
C PHE A 217 -0.58 9.97 -22.67
N CYS A 218 -0.08 9.81 -21.44
CA CYS A 218 0.73 10.82 -20.75
C CYS A 218 2.16 10.31 -20.71
N THR A 219 3.00 10.86 -21.58
CA THR A 219 4.45 10.73 -21.51
C THR A 219 5.00 11.61 -20.37
N TYR A 220 6.15 11.18 -19.81
CA TYR A 220 7.12 11.92 -18.97
C TYR A 220 7.04 11.84 -17.42
N ARG A 221 8.07 11.25 -16.80
CA ARG A 221 9.28 11.93 -16.24
C ARG A 221 10.32 10.88 -15.80
N ARG A 222 11.47 10.83 -16.47
CA ARG A 222 12.60 9.94 -16.13
C ARG A 222 13.42 10.54 -14.99
N ARG A 223 13.78 9.76 -13.97
CA ARG A 223 14.85 10.07 -13.02
C ARG A 223 15.94 9.01 -13.15
N LYS A 224 17.20 9.47 -13.20
CA LYS A 224 18.41 8.65 -13.30
C LYS A 224 18.98 8.45 -11.89
N TYR A 225 19.54 7.28 -11.62
CA TYR A 225 20.09 6.93 -10.31
C TYR A 225 21.40 6.15 -10.48
N TYR A 226 22.42 6.48 -9.67
CA TYR A 226 23.79 5.94 -9.76
C TYR A 226 24.10 5.04 -8.56
N ILE A 227 24.88 3.96 -8.72
CA ILE A 227 25.29 3.07 -7.62
C ILE A 227 26.81 3.10 -7.51
N PHE A 228 27.34 3.70 -6.45
CA PHE A 228 28.79 3.77 -6.21
C PHE A 228 29.18 3.00 -4.97
N ASN A 229 29.68 1.78 -5.10
CA ASN A 229 30.21 1.03 -3.96
C ASN A 229 31.71 1.27 -3.80
N THR A 230 32.09 2.30 -3.03
CA THR A 230 33.47 2.45 -2.57
C THR A 230 33.70 1.60 -1.33
N SER A 231 34.31 0.43 -1.48
CA SER A 231 35.09 -0.18 -0.39
C SER A 231 36.46 -0.58 -0.93
N LYS A 232 37.47 0.16 -0.48
CA LYS A 232 38.90 -0.01 -0.80
C LYS A 232 39.33 -1.48 -0.80
N CYS A 233 39.96 -1.90 -1.90
CA CYS A 233 40.85 -3.05 -1.92
C CYS A 233 42.03 -2.82 -0.97
N ASN A 234 42.36 -3.83 -0.17
CA ASN A 234 43.75 -4.15 0.14
C ASN A 234 44.15 -5.33 -0.74
#